data_AF-A0A2H0DKN0-F1
#
_entry.id   AF-A0A2H0DKN0-F1
#
_cell.length_a   1.000
_cell.length_b   1.000
_cell.length_c   1.000
_cell.angle_alpha   90.00
_cell.angle_beta   90.00
_cell.angle_gamma   90.00
#
_symmetry.space_group_name_H-M   'P 1'
#
loop_
_entity.id
_entity.type
_entity.pdbx_description
1 polymer ?
#
loop_
_entity_poly.entity_id
_entity_poly.type
_entity_poly.pdbx_seq_one_letter_code
_entity_poly.pdbx_strand_id
1 'polypeptide(L)'
;MSGSIGPFAILNRGLNPYIKDVARRVAVEGFPAFAPDALAPSGGYPGNDDDGKILQAKLDRNENFIDIKNAARFLKNHPLSDGKLGVTGFCFCGAVANYLAAFKKM
;
A
#
# COMPACT_ATOMS: atom_id res chain seq x y z
N MET A 1 5.53 3.64 26.80
CA MET A 1 6.13 4.35 25.64
C MET A 1 4.99 4.67 24.68
N SER A 2 4.40 5.87 24.73
CA SER A 2 3.22 6.23 23.92
C SER A 2 3.49 7.48 23.08
N GLY A 3 4.53 7.43 22.25
CA GLY A 3 4.59 8.32 21.09
C GLY A 3 3.73 7.70 20.01
N SER A 4 2.70 8.40 19.53
CA SER A 4 1.97 7.99 18.34
C SER A 4 2.97 7.79 17.20
N ILE A 5 2.94 6.61 16.56
CA ILE A 5 3.91 6.24 15.53
C ILE A 5 3.18 6.26 14.19
N GLY A 6 3.71 7.03 13.23
CA GLY A 6 3.06 7.22 11.94
C GLY A 6 2.77 5.92 11.18
N PRO A 7 1.60 5.79 10.55
CA PRO A 7 1.21 4.58 9.86
C PRO A 7 2.13 4.26 8.67
N PHE A 8 2.21 2.98 8.34
CA PHE A 8 2.98 2.46 7.21
C PHE A 8 2.06 1.85 6.16
N ALA A 9 2.17 2.34 4.93
CA ALA A 9 1.56 1.72 3.76
C ALA A 9 2.54 0.72 3.12
N ILE A 10 2.09 -0.53 2.94
CA ILE A 10 2.84 -1.60 2.27
C ILE A 10 2.18 -1.88 0.92
N LEU A 11 2.87 -1.53 -0.16
CA LEU A 11 2.33 -1.60 -1.52
C LEU A 11 2.86 -2.81 -2.28
N ASN A 12 1.97 -3.55 -2.96
CA ASN A 12 2.32 -4.60 -3.90
C ASN A 12 1.29 -4.72 -5.03
N ARG A 13 1.65 -5.51 -6.07
CA ARG A 13 0.77 -5.87 -7.20
C ARG A 13 -0.60 -6.35 -6.75
N GLY A 14 -0.67 -7.13 -5.68
CA GLY A 14 -1.91 -7.55 -5.03
C GLY A 14 -1.64 -8.02 -3.60
N LEU A 15 -2.71 -8.23 -2.83
CA LEU A 15 -2.62 -8.63 -1.43
C LEU A 15 -2.39 -10.15 -1.27
N ASN A 16 -1.21 -10.59 -1.71
CA ASN A 16 -0.78 -11.98 -1.57
C ASN A 16 -0.38 -12.32 -0.11
N PRO A 17 -0.23 -13.61 0.25
CA PRO A 17 0.12 -14.02 1.63
C PRO A 17 1.41 -13.39 2.15
N TYR A 18 2.40 -13.18 1.29
CA TYR A 18 3.65 -12.52 1.64
C TYR A 18 3.42 -11.08 2.13
N ILE A 19 2.61 -10.29 1.43
CA ILE A 19 2.33 -8.90 1.82
C ILE A 19 1.49 -8.81 3.08
N LYS A 20 0.54 -9.73 3.28
CA LYS A 20 -0.19 -9.85 4.55
C LYS A 20 0.79 -10.08 5.71
N ASP A 21 1.79 -10.93 5.52
CA ASP A 21 2.81 -11.19 6.54
C ASP A 21 3.72 -9.97 6.78
N VAL A 22 4.14 -9.26 5.74
CA VAL A 22 4.91 -8.01 5.89
C VAL A 22 4.11 -6.97 6.68
N ALA A 23 2.83 -6.77 6.36
CA ALA A 23 1.96 -5.85 7.10
C ALA A 23 1.83 -6.26 8.58
N ARG A 24 1.70 -7.56 8.85
CA ARG A 24 1.68 -8.09 10.22
C ARG A 24 3.00 -7.81 10.96
N ARG A 25 4.16 -7.98 10.32
CA ARG A 25 5.46 -7.67 10.94
C ARG A 25 5.58 -6.19 11.29
N VAL A 26 5.15 -5.30 10.39
CA VAL A 26 5.11 -3.85 10.64
C VAL A 26 4.21 -3.52 11.84
N ALA A 27 3.04 -4.17 11.93
CA ALA A 27 2.14 -4.01 13.08
C ALA A 27 2.73 -4.52 14.39
N VAL A 28 3.49 -5.62 14.38
CA VAL A 28 4.20 -6.15 15.56
C VAL A 28 5.23 -5.15 16.09
N GLU A 29 5.89 -4.40 15.21
CA GLU A 29 6.81 -3.32 15.59
C GLU A 29 6.11 -2.05 16.12
N GLY A 30 4.77 -2.07 16.22
CA GLY A 30 3.96 -1.00 16.81
C GLY A 30 3.45 0.05 15.82
N PHE A 31 3.64 -0.13 14.52
CA PHE A 31 3.17 0.81 13.50
C PHE A 31 1.79 0.38 12.96
N PRO A 32 0.79 1.29 12.86
CA PRO A 32 -0.44 0.98 12.14
C PRO A 32 -0.12 0.63 10.68
N ALA A 33 -0.37 -0.61 10.28
CA ALA A 33 -0.01 -1.13 8.96
C ALA A 33 -1.23 -1.20 8.03
N PHE A 34 -1.05 -0.79 6.77
CA PHE A 34 -2.09 -0.86 5.75
C PHE A 34 -1.51 -1.40 4.44
N ALA A 35 -2.12 -2.44 3.89
CA ALA A 35 -1.70 -3.06 2.64
C ALA A 35 -2.89 -3.12 1.66
N PRO A 36 -3.06 -2.13 0.77
CA PRO A 36 -4.14 -2.13 -0.19
C PRO A 36 -3.92 -3.19 -1.25
N ASP A 37 -4.99 -3.87 -1.66
CA ASP A 37 -4.96 -4.76 -2.81
C ASP A 37 -5.11 -3.95 -4.10
N ALA A 38 -4.01 -3.76 -4.82
CA ALA A 38 -4.03 -3.01 -6.08
C ALA A 38 -4.85 -3.71 -7.18
N LEU A 39 -5.23 -4.98 -7.00
CA LEU A 39 -6.13 -5.70 -7.91
C LEU A 39 -7.61 -5.62 -7.50
N ALA A 40 -7.96 -4.91 -6.42
CA ALA A 40 -9.34 -4.79 -5.96
C ALA A 40 -10.33 -4.36 -7.08
N PRO A 41 -10.00 -3.42 -8.00
CA PRO A 41 -10.88 -3.09 -9.12
C PRO A 41 -11.15 -4.25 -10.10
N SER A 42 -10.28 -5.26 -10.11
CA SER A 42 -10.40 -6.48 -10.91
C SER A 42 -10.84 -7.71 -10.11
N GLY A 43 -11.41 -7.51 -8.91
CA GLY A 43 -11.88 -8.60 -8.04
C GLY A 43 -10.86 -9.08 -6.99
N GLY A 44 -9.71 -8.41 -6.88
CA GLY A 44 -8.67 -8.70 -5.90
C GLY A 44 -7.64 -9.74 -6.36
N TYR A 45 -6.69 -10.05 -5.47
CA TYR A 45 -5.65 -11.02 -5.75
C TYR A 45 -6.24 -12.43 -6.00
N PRO A 46 -5.99 -13.05 -7.17
CA PRO A 46 -6.68 -14.27 -7.61
C PRO A 46 -6.17 -15.56 -6.93
N GLY A 47 -5.29 -15.44 -5.93
CA GLY A 47 -4.69 -16.57 -5.22
C GLY A 47 -3.37 -17.06 -5.79
N ASN A 48 -2.95 -16.58 -6.97
CA ASN A 48 -1.64 -16.86 -7.55
C ASN A 48 -1.03 -15.61 -8.24
N ASP A 49 0.30 -15.58 -8.33
CA ASP A 49 1.05 -14.41 -8.84
C ASP A 49 1.00 -14.27 -10.36
N ASP A 50 0.79 -15.34 -11.11
CA ASP A 50 0.81 -15.31 -12.58
C ASP A 50 -0.47 -14.70 -13.15
N ASP A 51 -1.63 -15.11 -12.66
CA ASP A 51 -2.90 -14.46 -12.96
C ASP A 51 -2.92 -13.03 -12.41
N GLY A 52 -2.30 -12.80 -11.24
CA GLY A 52 -2.15 -11.47 -10.68
C GLY A 52 -1.38 -10.51 -11.61
N LYS A 53 -0.35 -10.98 -12.32
CA LYS A 53 0.37 -10.18 -13.34
C LYS A 53 -0.53 -9.85 -14.53
N ILE A 54 -1.32 -10.82 -14.99
CA ILE A 54 -2.23 -10.62 -16.13
C ILE A 54 -3.32 -9.62 -15.78
N LEU A 55 -3.91 -9.71 -14.59
CA LEU A 55 -4.90 -8.75 -14.10
C LEU A 55 -4.29 -7.36 -13.95
N GLN A 56 -3.08 -7.25 -13.36
CA GLN A 56 -2.41 -5.96 -13.24
C GLN A 56 -2.15 -5.30 -14.61
N ALA A 57 -1.79 -6.08 -15.62
CA ALA A 57 -1.54 -5.57 -16.96
C ALA A 57 -2.79 -5.00 -17.64
N LYS A 58 -3.99 -5.39 -17.19
CA LYS A 58 -5.28 -4.89 -17.68
C LYS A 58 -5.75 -3.62 -16.96
N LEU A 59 -5.15 -3.27 -15.82
CA LEU A 59 -5.53 -2.09 -15.05
C LEU A 59 -5.04 -0.82 -15.73
N ASP A 60 -5.85 0.24 -15.66
CA ASP A 60 -5.37 1.57 -15.99
C ASP A 60 -4.36 2.00 -14.91
N ARG A 61 -3.15 2.36 -15.38
CA ARG A 61 -2.05 2.70 -14.50
C ARG A 61 -2.32 3.99 -13.72
N ASN A 62 -2.96 4.98 -14.33
CA ASN A 62 -3.22 6.27 -13.70
C ASN A 62 -4.31 6.14 -12.63
N GLU A 63 -5.37 5.39 -12.90
CA GLU A 63 -6.40 5.07 -11.90
C GLU A 63 -5.79 4.35 -10.71
N ASN A 64 -4.94 3.34 -10.96
CA ASN A 64 -4.26 2.62 -9.88
C ASN A 64 -3.38 3.55 -9.01
N PHE A 65 -2.65 4.48 -9.63
CA PHE A 65 -1.88 5.48 -8.89
C PHE A 65 -2.77 6.42 -8.07
N ILE A 66 -3.93 6.82 -8.60
CA ILE A 66 -4.91 7.65 -7.88
C ILE A 66 -5.45 6.90 -6.67
N ASP A 67 -5.81 5.62 -6.83
CA ASP A 67 -6.32 4.79 -5.74
C ASP A 67 -5.28 4.63 -4.64
N ILE A 68 -4.03 4.32 -4.99
CA ILE A 68 -2.95 4.20 -4.01
C ILE A 68 -2.69 5.52 -3.30
N LYS A 69 -2.76 6.65 -4.00
CA LYS A 69 -2.66 7.99 -3.40
C LYS A 69 -3.83 8.29 -2.45
N ASN A 70 -5.05 7.90 -2.79
CA ASN A 70 -6.21 8.06 -1.94
C ASN A 70 -6.11 7.18 -0.69
N ALA A 71 -5.64 5.95 -0.83
CA ALA A 71 -5.31 5.06 0.29
C ALA A 71 -4.26 5.67 1.23
N ALA A 72 -3.17 6.21 0.67
CA ALA A 72 -2.14 6.91 1.43
C ALA A 72 -2.70 8.10 2.23
N ARG A 73 -3.56 8.93 1.59
CA ARG A 73 -4.23 10.06 2.26
C ARG A 73 -5.20 9.62 3.35
N PHE A 74 -6.00 8.58 3.08
CA PHE A 74 -6.89 8.00 4.08
C PHE A 74 -6.09 7.55 5.31
N LEU A 75 -5.01 6.82 5.10
CA LEU A 75 -4.17 6.30 6.17
C LEU A 75 -3.49 7.42 6.97
N LYS A 76 -2.94 8.43 6.28
CA LYS A 76 -2.31 9.59 6.93
C LYS A 76 -3.28 10.34 7.85
N ASN A 77 -4.56 10.41 7.49
CA ASN A 77 -5.62 11.09 8.26
C ASN A 77 -6.37 10.15 9.22
N HIS A 78 -5.94 8.89 9.36
CA HIS A 78 -6.59 7.94 10.24
C HIS A 78 -6.45 8.38 11.71
N PRO A 79 -7.43 8.14 12.61
CA PRO A 79 -7.35 8.57 14.02
C PRO A 79 -6.16 8.01 14.81
N LEU A 80 -5.58 6.91 14.33
CA LEU A 80 -4.38 6.27 14.92
C LEU A 80 -3.06 6.80 14.33
N SER A 81 -3.13 7.77 13.41
CA SER A 81 -1.96 8.38 12.76
C SER A 81 -1.45 9.57 13.57
N ASP A 82 -0.14 9.75 13.60
CA ASP A 82 0.52 10.98 14.08
C ASP A 82 0.64 12.07 13.00
N GLY A 83 0.04 11.84 11.83
CA GLY A 83 0.14 12.72 10.66
C GLY A 83 1.39 12.51 9.81
N LYS A 84 2.28 11.57 10.15
CA LYS A 84 3.42 11.16 9.32
C LYS A 84 3.09 9.82 8.65
N LEU A 85 3.40 9.70 7.36
CA LEU A 85 3.13 8.49 6.60
C LEU A 85 4.43 7.87 6.12
N GLY A 86 4.69 6.63 6.51
CA GLY A 86 5.69 5.77 5.90
C GLY A 86 5.10 5.02 4.70
N VAL A 87 5.87 4.84 3.63
CA VAL A 87 5.45 4.03 2.48
C VAL A 87 6.61 3.13 2.08
N THR A 88 6.32 1.85 1.88
CA THR A 88 7.24 0.90 1.25
C THR A 88 6.51 0.13 0.15
N GLY A 89 7.25 -0.30 -0.87
CA GLY A 89 6.68 -1.05 -1.98
C GLY A 89 7.71 -1.97 -2.63
N PHE A 90 7.22 -3.10 -3.14
CA PHE A 90 8.07 -4.12 -3.74
C PHE A 90 7.90 -4.16 -5.26
N CYS A 91 9.01 -4.32 -6.00
CA CYS A 91 9.01 -4.39 -7.47
C CYS A 91 8.32 -3.15 -8.09
N PHE A 92 7.28 -3.34 -8.91
CA PHE A 92 6.47 -2.26 -9.51
C PHE A 92 6.00 -1.24 -8.46
N CYS A 93 5.60 -1.70 -7.28
CA CYS A 93 5.12 -0.83 -6.22
C CYS A 93 6.23 -0.03 -5.53
N GLY A 94 7.50 -0.37 -5.74
CA GLY A 94 8.63 0.49 -5.36
C GLY A 94 8.67 1.78 -6.19
N ALA A 95 8.33 1.72 -7.47
CA ALA A 95 8.15 2.92 -8.29
C ALA A 95 6.96 3.75 -7.82
N VAL A 96 5.89 3.11 -7.35
CA VAL A 96 4.73 3.80 -6.75
C VAL A 96 5.13 4.50 -5.45
N ALA A 97 5.93 3.86 -4.59
CA ALA A 97 6.43 4.48 -3.37
C ALA A 97 7.26 5.74 -3.67
N ASN A 98 8.13 5.69 -4.69
CA ASN A 98 8.88 6.87 -5.16
C ASN A 98 7.96 7.94 -5.75
N TYR A 99 6.95 7.56 -6.54
CA TYR A 99 5.96 8.48 -7.07
C TYR A 99 5.27 9.23 -5.94
N LEU A 100 4.79 8.53 -4.91
CA LEU A 100 4.20 9.14 -3.72
C LEU A 100 5.16 10.10 -3.01
N ALA A 101 6.42 9.71 -2.81
CA ALA A 101 7.44 10.57 -2.18
C ALA A 101 7.70 11.87 -2.97
N ALA A 102 7.59 11.83 -4.30
CA ALA A 102 7.76 13.01 -5.15
C ALA A 102 6.56 13.99 -5.11
N PHE A 103 5.39 13.58 -4.57
CA PHE A 103 4.27 14.51 -4.41
C PHE A 103 4.53 15.48 -3.27
N LYS A 104 4.81 16.73 -3.63
CA LYS A 104 5.06 17.90 -2.75
C LYS A 104 3.95 18.23 -1.73
N LYS A 105 2.82 17.49 -1.73
CA LYS A 105 1.67 17.69 -0.84
C LYS A 105 1.06 16.35 -0.39
N MET A 106 1.90 15.43 0.07
CA MET A 106 1.42 14.28 0.86
C MET A 106 1.27 14.66 2.31
#